data_AF-A0A0W8CM37-F1
#
_entry.id   AF-A0A0W8CM37-F1
#
_cell.length_a   1.000
_cell.length_b   1.000
_cell.length_c   1.000
_cell.angle_alpha   90.00
_cell.angle_beta   90.00
_cell.angle_gamma   90.00
#
_symmetry.space_group_name_H-M   'P 1'
#
loop_
_entity.id
_entity.type
_entity.pdbx_description
1 polymer ?
#
loop_
_entity_poly.entity_id
_entity_poly.type
_entity_poly.pdbx_seq_one_letter_code
_entity_poly.pdbx_strand_id
1 'polypeptide(L)'
;MAASKPPNAFTSLSYSGLINSRDDLANGMKLAASLLKVSEHALSKALLTRQLYVGGKVIVQQQNSEQVRNNRDALAKGIYSSQFLWFVLELNRTNSRNQDKWGFISVLDIYGFEKFEWNTFEQLCINYANEKSQRYFNQHMLEVEQNDYAKEGIDWKHIDFEDNQECLDLIESKVNGKPGIFISLDDNWRLKGEETNKNFVSNLHNSFGRTSSGHSSGNNKFFVHPKMDADLHFDIKHYVGEVIYDASGFTDKNNETLNDDMQELIW
;
A
#
# COMPACT_ATOMS: atom_id res chain seq x y z
N MET A 1 40.61 29.04 27.30
CA MET A 1 40.64 29.12 25.83
C MET A 1 39.23 28.85 25.32
N ALA A 2 38.52 29.91 24.97
CA ALA A 2 37.20 29.86 24.36
C ALA A 2 37.38 29.58 22.86
N ALA A 3 36.68 28.57 22.34
CA ALA A 3 36.61 28.32 20.91
C ALA A 3 35.31 28.94 20.36
N SER A 4 35.51 29.95 19.52
CA SER A 4 34.49 30.72 18.82
C SER A 4 33.69 29.89 17.82
N LYS A 5 32.36 29.98 17.85
CA LYS A 5 31.50 29.64 16.72
C LYS A 5 31.69 30.68 15.60
N PRO A 6 31.73 30.28 14.31
CA PRO A 6 31.68 31.23 13.21
C PRO A 6 30.26 31.82 13.06
N PRO A 7 30.13 33.11 12.68
CA PRO A 7 28.85 33.76 12.40
C PRO A 7 28.51 33.72 10.90
N ASN A 8 27.26 34.10 10.61
CA ASN A 8 26.68 34.45 9.30
C ASN A 8 26.12 33.27 8.49
N ALA A 9 24.99 33.36 7.79
CA ALA A 9 23.93 34.36 7.74
C ALA A 9 22.83 33.69 6.89
N PHE A 10 21.72 33.32 7.51
CA PHE A 10 20.45 33.17 6.81
C PHE A 10 19.40 33.83 7.69
N THR A 11 19.41 35.16 7.62
CA THR A 11 18.33 36.02 8.08
C THR A 11 17.01 35.52 7.54
N SER A 12 16.08 35.33 8.47
CA SER A 12 14.65 35.19 8.29
C SER A 12 14.12 35.99 7.09
N LEU A 13 13.79 35.31 6.00
CA LEU A 13 12.77 35.79 5.08
C LEU A 13 11.44 35.64 5.83
N SER A 14 10.98 36.75 6.38
CA SER A 14 9.66 36.88 6.97
C SER A 14 8.60 36.58 5.91
N TYR A 15 8.07 35.35 5.93
CA TYR A 15 6.90 34.91 5.15
C TYR A 15 5.62 35.49 5.77
N SER A 16 5.58 36.80 6.01
CA SER A 16 4.52 37.49 6.75
C SER A 16 3.79 38.50 5.87
N GLY A 17 3.37 38.09 4.66
CA GLY A 17 2.78 39.03 3.70
C GLY A 17 1.78 38.52 2.65
N LEU A 18 1.48 37.22 2.56
CA LEU A 18 0.59 36.71 1.51
C LEU A 18 -0.32 35.59 2.02
N ILE A 19 -1.33 35.96 2.81
CA ILE A 19 -2.45 35.05 3.08
C ILE A 19 -3.73 35.87 2.86
N ASN A 20 -4.17 35.92 1.61
CA ASN A 20 -5.52 36.38 1.24
C ASN A 20 -6.23 35.18 0.57
N SER A 21 -6.91 34.40 1.39
CA SER A 21 -7.29 32.99 1.16
C SER A 21 -8.25 32.69 -0.01
N ARG A 22 -8.68 33.70 -0.77
CA ARG A 22 -9.53 33.51 -1.97
C ARG A 22 -8.79 33.73 -3.29
N ASP A 23 -7.85 34.66 -3.36
CA ASP A 23 -7.09 34.94 -4.60
C ASP A 23 -5.95 33.93 -4.81
N ASP A 24 -5.34 33.42 -3.74
CA ASP A 24 -4.27 32.42 -3.82
C ASP A 24 -4.76 31.05 -4.35
N LEU A 25 -6.03 30.70 -4.12
CA LEU A 25 -6.60 29.42 -4.56
C LEU A 25 -6.89 29.40 -6.08
N ALA A 26 -7.40 30.52 -6.61
CA ALA A 26 -7.60 30.70 -8.06
C ALA A 26 -6.26 30.74 -8.81
N ASN A 27 -5.25 31.37 -8.20
CA ASN A 27 -3.89 31.35 -8.73
C ASN A 27 -3.26 29.95 -8.72
N GLY A 28 -3.56 29.13 -7.69
CA GLY A 28 -3.06 27.75 -7.57
C GLY A 28 -3.52 26.84 -8.72
N MET A 29 -4.82 26.86 -9.07
CA MET A 29 -5.36 26.06 -10.17
C MET A 29 -4.74 26.45 -11.52
N LYS A 30 -4.66 27.75 -11.79
CA LYS A 30 -4.08 28.29 -13.02
C LYS A 30 -2.59 27.96 -13.15
N LEU A 31 -1.85 28.05 -12.05
CA LEU A 31 -0.43 27.69 -11.99
C LEU A 31 -0.25 26.18 -12.26
N ALA A 32 -1.02 25.33 -11.57
CA ALA A 32 -0.96 23.87 -11.75
C ALA A 32 -1.26 23.49 -13.21
N ALA A 33 -2.33 24.04 -13.79
CA ALA A 33 -2.67 23.82 -15.19
C ALA A 33 -1.55 24.25 -16.15
N SER A 34 -0.91 25.40 -15.89
CA SER A 34 0.22 25.90 -16.69
C SER A 34 1.47 25.03 -16.63
N LEU A 35 1.78 24.48 -15.44
CA LEU A 35 2.91 23.59 -15.23
C LEU A 35 2.67 22.21 -15.86
N LEU A 36 1.47 21.66 -15.69
CA LEU A 36 1.05 20.39 -16.27
C LEU A 36 0.74 20.48 -17.77
N LYS A 37 0.74 21.70 -18.35
CA LYS A 37 0.41 21.96 -19.76
C LYS A 37 -1.00 21.50 -20.16
N VAL A 38 -1.94 21.57 -19.23
CA VAL A 38 -3.36 21.26 -19.45
C VAL A 38 -4.22 22.52 -19.40
N SER A 39 -5.44 22.43 -19.95
CA SER A 39 -6.42 23.51 -19.83
C SER A 39 -6.93 23.62 -18.38
N GLU A 40 -6.95 24.85 -17.84
CA GLU A 40 -7.51 25.15 -16.53
C GLU A 40 -8.96 24.66 -16.40
N HIS A 41 -9.76 24.85 -17.46
CA HIS A 41 -11.15 24.41 -17.48
C HIS A 41 -11.26 22.88 -17.44
N ALA A 42 -10.40 22.16 -18.18
CA ALA A 42 -10.40 20.70 -18.20
C ALA A 42 -9.99 20.13 -16.83
N LEU A 43 -8.94 20.70 -16.22
CA LEU A 43 -8.49 20.33 -14.87
C LEU A 43 -9.57 20.60 -13.82
N SER A 44 -10.22 21.76 -13.88
CA SER A 44 -11.33 22.08 -12.99
C SER A 44 -12.51 21.12 -13.17
N LYS A 45 -12.86 20.77 -14.41
CA LYS A 45 -13.95 19.82 -14.69
C LYS A 45 -13.63 18.44 -14.13
N ALA A 46 -12.41 17.94 -14.33
CA ALA A 46 -11.99 16.62 -13.87
C ALA A 46 -11.99 16.50 -12.33
N LEU A 47 -11.65 17.59 -11.62
CA LEU A 47 -11.65 17.61 -10.15
C LEU A 47 -13.06 17.75 -9.55
N LEU A 48 -13.91 18.58 -10.17
CA LEU A 48 -15.22 18.94 -9.62
C LEU A 48 -16.36 18.01 -10.06
N THR A 49 -16.18 17.24 -11.12
CA THR A 49 -17.24 16.40 -11.68
C THR A 49 -16.82 14.94 -11.81
N ARG A 50 -17.81 14.05 -11.80
CA ARG A 50 -17.64 12.63 -12.08
C ARG A 50 -18.62 12.21 -13.16
N GLN A 51 -18.13 11.48 -14.16
CA GLN A 51 -18.96 10.87 -15.19
C GLN A 51 -19.45 9.50 -14.71
N LEU A 52 -20.75 9.24 -14.86
CA LEU A 52 -21.40 7.98 -14.53
C LEU A 52 -22.06 7.42 -15.78
N TYR A 53 -21.72 6.17 -16.12
CA TYR A 53 -22.32 5.45 -17.24
C TYR A 53 -23.48 4.62 -16.73
N VAL A 54 -24.72 5.07 -16.95
CA VAL A 54 -25.94 4.37 -16.50
C VAL A 54 -26.86 4.15 -17.70
N GLY A 55 -27.12 2.87 -18.01
CA GLY A 55 -28.06 2.49 -19.08
C GLY A 55 -27.69 3.07 -20.46
N GLY A 56 -26.39 3.15 -20.78
CA GLY A 56 -25.89 3.69 -22.05
C GLY A 56 -25.88 5.23 -22.14
N LYS A 57 -26.21 5.94 -21.06
CA LYS A 57 -26.12 7.41 -20.98
C LYS A 57 -25.01 7.83 -20.02
N VAL A 58 -24.36 8.96 -20.34
CA VAL A 58 -23.38 9.60 -19.48
C VAL A 58 -24.08 10.68 -18.63
N ILE A 59 -24.01 10.52 -17.31
CA ILE A 59 -24.51 11.49 -16.34
C ILE A 59 -23.32 12.16 -15.67
N VAL A 60 -23.29 13.49 -15.68
CA VAL A 60 -22.23 14.28 -15.01
C VAL A 60 -22.74 14.71 -13.65
N GLN A 61 -22.08 14.27 -12.58
CA GLN A 61 -22.43 14.58 -11.20
C GLN A 61 -21.39 15.51 -10.57
N GLN A 62 -21.84 16.58 -9.91
CA GLN A 62 -20.98 17.47 -9.12
C GLN A 62 -20.51 16.77 -7.85
N GLN A 63 -19.23 16.95 -7.50
CA GLN A 63 -18.61 16.38 -6.32
C GLN A 63 -18.74 17.33 -5.12
N ASN A 64 -18.85 16.77 -3.92
CA ASN A 64 -18.83 17.54 -2.68
C ASN A 64 -17.39 17.96 -2.30
N SER A 65 -17.25 18.83 -1.30
CA SER A 65 -15.95 19.40 -0.91
C SER A 65 -14.91 18.35 -0.50
N GLU A 66 -15.34 17.27 0.14
CA GLU A 66 -14.44 16.18 0.56
C GLU A 66 -13.98 15.35 -0.63
N GLN A 67 -14.90 14.98 -1.52
CA GLN A 67 -14.60 14.27 -2.76
C GLN A 67 -13.64 15.06 -3.65
N VAL A 68 -13.79 16.38 -3.76
CA VAL A 68 -12.88 17.24 -4.52
C VAL A 68 -11.47 17.25 -3.91
N ARG A 69 -11.34 17.27 -2.57
CA ARG A 69 -10.03 17.17 -1.90
C ARG A 69 -9.38 15.82 -2.18
N ASN A 70 -10.14 14.73 -2.08
CA ASN A 70 -9.64 13.39 -2.38
C ASN A 70 -9.20 13.27 -3.85
N ASN A 71 -9.96 13.83 -4.80
CA ASN A 71 -9.58 13.87 -6.21
C ASN A 71 -8.29 14.65 -6.45
N ARG A 72 -8.11 15.80 -5.77
CA ARG A 72 -6.87 16.59 -5.85
C ARG A 72 -5.67 15.77 -5.36
N ASP A 73 -5.81 15.11 -4.21
CA ASP A 73 -4.72 14.34 -3.61
C ASP A 73 -4.40 13.09 -4.44
N ALA A 74 -5.42 12.42 -4.96
CA ALA A 74 -5.28 11.31 -5.89
C ALA A 74 -4.57 11.75 -7.18
N LEU A 75 -4.95 12.90 -7.76
CA LEU A 75 -4.28 13.46 -8.94
C LEU A 75 -2.80 13.74 -8.67
N ALA A 76 -2.46 14.34 -7.54
CA ALA A 76 -1.07 14.61 -7.17
C ALA A 76 -0.25 13.33 -7.02
N LYS A 77 -0.79 12.32 -6.33
CA LYS A 77 -0.18 10.98 -6.21
C LYS A 77 -0.02 10.32 -7.59
N GLY A 78 -1.03 10.43 -8.43
CA GLY A 78 -1.05 9.90 -9.79
C GLY A 78 0.05 10.49 -10.67
N ILE A 79 0.18 11.81 -10.68
CA ILE A 79 1.24 12.52 -11.42
C ILE A 79 2.62 12.06 -10.94
N TYR A 80 2.83 12.00 -9.62
CA TYR A 80 4.11 11.58 -9.05
C TYR A 80 4.45 10.13 -9.41
N SER A 81 3.47 9.22 -9.27
CA SER A 81 3.62 7.80 -9.61
C SER A 81 3.95 7.60 -11.09
N SER A 82 3.20 8.27 -11.99
CA SER A 82 3.46 8.22 -13.44
C SER A 82 4.84 8.77 -13.79
N GLN A 83 5.25 9.88 -13.17
CA GLN A 83 6.57 10.46 -13.42
C GLN A 83 7.70 9.56 -12.92
N PHE A 84 7.55 8.95 -11.74
CA PHE A 84 8.50 7.97 -11.23
C PHE A 84 8.61 6.76 -12.17
N LEU A 85 7.48 6.20 -12.60
CA LEU A 85 7.47 5.07 -13.54
C LEU A 85 8.13 5.45 -14.87
N TRP A 86 7.86 6.65 -15.40
CA TRP A 86 8.51 7.14 -16.61
C TRP A 86 10.04 7.22 -16.45
N PHE A 87 10.54 7.72 -15.32
CA PHE A 87 11.97 7.72 -15.04
C PHE A 87 12.56 6.30 -15.03
N VAL A 88 11.88 5.33 -14.40
CA VAL A 88 12.33 3.92 -14.41
C VAL A 88 12.34 3.36 -15.82
N LEU A 89 11.31 3.64 -16.63
CA LEU A 89 11.22 3.19 -18.01
C LEU A 89 12.34 3.78 -18.88
N GLU A 90 12.65 5.06 -18.77
CA GLU A 90 13.74 5.69 -19.52
C GLU A 90 15.12 5.21 -19.07
N LEU A 91 15.31 5.00 -17.76
CA LEU A 91 16.53 4.37 -17.24
C LEU A 91 16.70 2.96 -17.80
N ASN A 92 15.63 2.17 -17.83
CA ASN A 92 15.67 0.84 -18.42
C ASN A 92 15.93 0.91 -19.92
N ARG A 93 15.30 1.83 -20.66
CA ARG A 93 15.51 1.97 -22.12
C ARG A 93 16.95 2.31 -22.47
N THR A 94 17.62 3.11 -21.64
CA THR A 94 19.02 3.53 -21.86
C THR A 94 20.05 2.50 -21.39
N ASN A 95 19.73 1.69 -20.37
CA ASN A 95 20.65 0.70 -19.79
C ASN A 95 20.42 -0.73 -20.27
N SER A 96 19.25 -1.06 -20.82
CA SER A 96 18.95 -2.41 -21.30
C SER A 96 19.84 -2.77 -22.49
N ARG A 97 20.68 -3.78 -22.32
CA ARG A 97 21.37 -4.44 -23.44
C ARG A 97 20.57 -5.66 -23.87
N ASN A 98 20.63 -5.99 -25.15
CA ASN A 98 20.10 -7.27 -25.63
C ASN A 98 20.75 -8.42 -24.84
N GLN A 99 19.93 -9.34 -24.32
CA GLN A 99 20.35 -10.42 -23.42
C GLN A 99 21.63 -11.12 -23.90
N ASP A 100 22.71 -10.94 -23.15
CA ASP A 100 23.88 -11.80 -23.27
C ASP A 100 23.54 -13.18 -22.68
N LYS A 101 24.01 -14.25 -23.34
CA LYS A 101 23.69 -15.65 -23.01
C LYS A 101 24.19 -16.15 -21.63
N TRP A 102 24.75 -15.27 -20.80
CA TRP A 102 25.56 -15.62 -19.63
C TRP A 102 24.83 -15.43 -18.28
N GLY A 103 23.57 -14.99 -18.29
CA GLY A 103 22.77 -14.74 -17.08
C GLY A 103 22.88 -13.28 -16.60
N PHE A 104 22.26 -12.99 -15.46
CA PHE A 104 22.24 -11.66 -14.85
C PHE A 104 22.41 -11.75 -13.33
N ILE A 105 22.88 -10.66 -12.73
CA ILE A 105 22.95 -10.48 -11.28
C ILE A 105 21.85 -9.51 -10.89
N SER A 106 20.94 -9.94 -10.02
CA SER A 106 19.90 -9.10 -9.45
C SER A 106 20.31 -8.62 -8.06
N VAL A 107 20.11 -7.34 -7.82
CA VAL A 107 20.21 -6.74 -6.48
C VAL A 107 18.80 -6.38 -6.04
N LEU A 108 18.39 -6.89 -4.88
CA LEU A 108 17.10 -6.61 -4.27
C LEU A 108 17.32 -5.66 -3.09
N ASP A 109 16.72 -4.47 -3.17
CA ASP A 109 16.67 -3.49 -2.08
C ASP A 109 15.20 -3.16 -1.80
N ILE A 110 14.70 -3.62 -0.66
CA ILE A 110 13.30 -3.48 -0.23
C ILE A 110 13.27 -3.04 1.23
N TYR A 111 12.15 -2.44 1.64
CA TYR A 111 11.91 -2.14 3.04
C TYR A 111 11.96 -3.43 3.88
N GLY A 112 12.65 -3.36 5.02
CA GLY A 112 12.60 -4.41 6.03
C GLY A 112 11.23 -4.47 6.72
N PHE A 113 11.05 -5.48 7.57
CA PHE A 113 9.83 -5.64 8.35
C PHE A 113 9.56 -4.40 9.24
N GLU A 114 8.31 -3.92 9.26
CA GLU A 114 7.89 -2.74 10.00
C GLU A 114 6.90 -3.10 11.11
N LYS A 115 7.15 -2.56 12.32
CA LYS A 115 6.23 -2.63 13.45
C LYS A 115 6.29 -1.34 14.23
N PHE A 116 5.29 -0.49 14.01
CA PHE A 116 5.11 0.78 14.69
C PHE A 116 3.96 0.71 15.70
N GLU A 117 3.74 1.81 16.43
CA GLU A 117 2.57 1.99 17.29
C GLU A 117 1.27 2.04 16.47
N TRP A 118 1.34 2.56 15.24
CA TRP A 118 0.21 2.68 14.31
C TRP A 118 0.61 2.07 12.97
N ASN A 119 0.08 0.87 12.65
CA ASN A 119 0.36 0.18 11.39
C ASN A 119 -0.88 0.23 10.51
N THR A 120 -0.76 0.77 9.30
CA THR A 120 -1.88 0.86 8.36
C THR A 120 -1.65 -0.05 7.14
N PHE A 121 -2.43 0.16 6.08
CA PHE A 121 -2.41 -0.67 4.86
C PHE A 121 -1.01 -0.78 4.25
N GLU A 122 -0.23 0.29 4.30
CA GLU A 122 1.14 0.35 3.79
C GLU A 122 2.07 -0.62 4.54
N GLN A 123 2.01 -0.64 5.89
CA GLN A 123 2.76 -1.59 6.70
C GLN A 123 2.33 -3.03 6.41
N LEU A 124 1.03 -3.29 6.20
CA LEU A 124 0.56 -4.62 5.82
C LEU A 124 1.20 -5.07 4.50
N CYS A 125 1.25 -4.20 3.50
CA CYS A 125 1.89 -4.49 2.21
C CYS A 125 3.40 -4.74 2.35
N ILE A 126 4.10 -3.93 3.16
CA ILE A 126 5.53 -4.08 3.44
C ILE A 126 5.81 -5.41 4.15
N ASN A 127 5.04 -5.73 5.19
CA ASN A 127 5.21 -6.95 5.97
C ASN A 127 4.84 -8.20 5.16
N TYR A 128 3.83 -8.12 4.30
CA TYR A 128 3.50 -9.18 3.35
C TYR A 128 4.64 -9.46 2.36
N ALA A 129 5.27 -8.43 1.81
CA ALA A 129 6.44 -8.60 0.93
C ALA A 129 7.60 -9.27 1.68
N ASN A 130 7.84 -8.88 2.94
CA ASN A 130 8.83 -9.52 3.80
C ASN A 130 8.50 -10.98 4.11
N GLU A 131 7.23 -11.30 4.37
CA GLU A 131 6.76 -12.67 4.60
C GLU A 131 7.04 -13.57 3.39
N LYS A 132 6.82 -13.05 2.16
CA LYS A 132 7.16 -13.75 0.91
C LYS A 132 8.66 -13.96 0.74
N SER A 133 9.45 -12.92 0.98
CA SER A 133 10.92 -13.00 0.95
C SER A 133 11.45 -14.02 1.96
N GLN A 134 10.90 -14.03 3.18
CA GLN A 134 11.28 -14.97 4.22
C GLN A 134 10.98 -16.41 3.81
N ARG A 135 9.80 -16.65 3.21
CA ARG A 135 9.44 -17.97 2.71
C ARG A 135 10.37 -18.44 1.60
N TYR A 136 10.63 -17.56 0.63
CA TYR A 136 11.52 -17.86 -0.49
C TYR A 136 12.93 -18.20 0.02
N PHE A 137 13.45 -17.41 0.97
CA PHE A 137 14.74 -17.66 1.59
C PHE A 137 14.78 -19.01 2.30
N ASN A 138 13.77 -19.31 3.12
CA ASN A 138 13.69 -20.58 3.83
C ASN A 138 13.65 -21.75 2.85
N GLN A 139 12.73 -21.74 1.88
CA GLN A 139 12.61 -22.82 0.91
C GLN A 139 13.92 -23.03 0.12
N HIS A 140 14.49 -21.94 -0.41
CA HIS A 140 15.66 -22.04 -1.29
C HIS A 140 16.93 -22.45 -0.53
N MET A 141 17.19 -21.87 0.64
CA MET A 141 18.36 -22.24 1.44
C MET A 141 18.30 -23.70 1.87
N LEU A 142 17.13 -24.18 2.31
CA LEU A 142 16.97 -25.57 2.72
C LEU A 142 17.13 -26.56 1.57
N GLU A 143 16.58 -26.26 0.40
CA GLU A 143 16.76 -27.10 -0.79
C GLU A 143 18.24 -27.17 -1.20
N VAL A 144 18.96 -26.06 -1.16
CA VAL A 144 20.39 -26.00 -1.48
C VAL A 144 21.21 -26.79 -0.45
N GLU A 145 21.00 -26.56 0.84
CA GLU A 145 21.76 -27.22 1.91
C GLU A 145 21.55 -28.74 1.89
N GLN A 146 20.30 -29.19 1.74
CA GLN A 146 19.98 -30.62 1.66
C GLN A 146 20.65 -31.29 0.46
N ASN A 147 20.67 -30.61 -0.70
CA ASN A 147 21.32 -31.12 -1.90
C ASN A 147 22.84 -31.25 -1.72
N ASP A 148 23.47 -30.31 -1.02
CA ASP A 148 24.91 -30.35 -0.79
C ASP A 148 25.31 -31.41 0.25
N TYR A 149 24.56 -31.55 1.36
CA TYR A 149 24.78 -32.67 2.29
C TYR A 149 24.61 -34.03 1.62
N ALA A 150 23.60 -34.18 0.75
CA ALA A 150 23.37 -35.41 0.00
C ALA A 150 24.53 -35.72 -0.97
N LYS A 151 25.10 -34.71 -1.65
CA LYS A 151 26.28 -34.89 -2.52
C LYS A 151 27.53 -35.29 -1.73
N GLU A 152 27.70 -34.75 -0.53
CA GLU A 152 28.86 -35.04 0.31
C GLU A 152 28.72 -36.33 1.13
N GLY A 153 27.55 -36.99 1.08
CA GLY A 153 27.29 -38.23 1.82
C GLY A 153 27.26 -38.05 3.34
N ILE A 154 26.97 -36.83 3.80
CA ILE A 154 26.87 -36.48 5.20
C ILE A 154 25.47 -36.88 5.70
N ASP A 155 25.42 -37.65 6.79
CA ASP A 155 24.16 -38.02 7.45
C ASP A 155 23.58 -36.78 8.15
N TRP A 156 22.72 -36.07 7.44
CA TRP A 156 22.10 -34.83 7.89
C TRP A 156 20.76 -35.10 8.55
N LYS A 157 20.57 -34.58 9.77
CA LYS A 157 19.24 -34.51 10.39
C LYS A 157 18.48 -33.33 9.81
N HIS A 158 17.30 -33.58 9.26
CA HIS A 158 16.39 -32.55 8.78
C HIS A 158 16.18 -31.48 9.86
N ILE A 159 16.49 -30.22 9.54
CA ILE A 159 16.16 -29.08 10.38
C ILE A 159 14.76 -28.63 9.98
N ASP A 160 13.80 -28.84 10.88
CA ASP A 160 12.46 -28.29 10.72
C ASP A 160 12.54 -26.76 10.83
N PHE A 161 12.03 -26.06 9.83
CA PHE A 161 11.83 -24.61 9.87
C PHE A 161 10.34 -24.31 10.05
N GLU A 162 10.03 -23.14 10.61
CA GLU A 162 8.66 -22.69 10.74
C GLU A 162 8.16 -22.22 9.37
N ASP A 163 7.36 -23.05 8.70
CA ASP A 163 6.72 -22.70 7.43
C ASP A 163 5.64 -21.63 7.66
N ASN A 164 5.83 -20.48 7.04
CA ASN A 164 4.94 -19.33 7.09
C ASN A 164 3.92 -19.30 5.93
N GLN A 165 3.81 -20.36 5.11
CA GLN A 165 2.80 -20.49 4.05
C GLN A 165 1.38 -20.20 4.54
N GLU A 166 0.99 -20.74 5.70
CA GLU A 166 -0.35 -20.52 6.26
C GLU A 166 -0.60 -19.04 6.65
N CYS A 167 0.46 -18.28 6.97
CA CYS A 167 0.39 -16.83 7.18
C CYS A 167 0.23 -16.08 5.85
N LEU A 168 0.96 -16.50 4.82
CA LEU A 168 0.78 -15.95 3.47
C LEU A 168 -0.64 -16.23 2.95
N ASP A 169 -1.16 -17.44 3.14
CA ASP A 169 -2.50 -17.81 2.69
C ASP A 169 -3.59 -16.99 3.38
N LEU A 170 -3.39 -16.65 4.66
CA LEU A 170 -4.26 -15.73 5.39
C LEU A 170 -4.30 -14.34 4.74
N ILE A 171 -3.17 -13.87 4.21
CA ILE A 171 -3.05 -12.54 3.61
C ILE A 171 -3.58 -12.53 2.17
N GLU A 172 -3.07 -13.41 1.30
CA GLU A 172 -3.28 -13.32 -0.16
C GLU A 172 -4.28 -14.32 -0.75
N SER A 173 -4.58 -15.41 -0.03
CA SER A 173 -5.29 -16.57 -0.58
C SER A 173 -6.58 -16.86 0.18
N LYS A 174 -7.04 -18.10 0.14
CA LYS A 174 -8.16 -18.60 0.92
C LYS A 174 -7.68 -19.60 1.95
N VAL A 175 -8.10 -19.43 3.20
CA VAL A 175 -7.82 -20.39 4.27
C VAL A 175 -9.10 -21.16 4.57
N ASN A 176 -9.08 -22.49 4.37
CA ASN A 176 -10.24 -23.37 4.57
C ASN A 176 -11.51 -22.90 3.82
N GLY A 177 -11.33 -22.39 2.60
CA GLY A 177 -12.41 -21.88 1.75
C GLY A 177 -12.90 -20.47 2.10
N LYS A 178 -12.38 -19.85 3.17
CA LYS A 178 -12.70 -18.48 3.56
C LYS A 178 -11.72 -17.49 2.90
N PRO A 179 -12.19 -16.33 2.41
CA PRO A 179 -11.32 -15.33 1.79
C PRO A 179 -10.33 -14.77 2.80
N GLY A 180 -9.05 -14.71 2.42
CA GLY A 180 -8.01 -14.02 3.19
C GLY A 180 -8.17 -12.51 3.16
N ILE A 181 -7.17 -11.79 3.66
CA ILE A 181 -7.24 -10.34 3.89
C ILE A 181 -7.42 -9.57 2.58
N PHE A 182 -6.56 -9.79 1.58
CA PHE A 182 -6.65 -9.06 0.31
C PHE A 182 -7.92 -9.41 -0.47
N ILE A 183 -8.33 -10.68 -0.50
CA ILE A 183 -9.59 -11.08 -1.15
C ILE A 183 -10.79 -10.42 -0.43
N SER A 184 -10.77 -10.37 0.91
CA SER A 184 -11.82 -9.72 1.68
C SER A 184 -11.86 -8.20 1.45
N LEU A 185 -10.71 -7.55 1.24
CA LEU A 185 -10.66 -6.14 0.85
C LEU A 185 -11.23 -5.92 -0.55
N ASP A 186 -10.89 -6.79 -1.49
CA ASP A 186 -11.40 -6.74 -2.86
C ASP A 186 -12.91 -6.98 -2.91
N ASP A 187 -13.48 -7.87 -2.10
CA ASP A 187 -14.94 -8.06 -2.06
C ASP A 187 -15.69 -6.79 -1.60
N ASN A 188 -15.03 -5.93 -0.81
CA ASN A 188 -15.58 -4.67 -0.32
C ASN A 188 -15.27 -3.47 -1.24
N TRP A 189 -14.74 -3.70 -2.44
CA TRP A 189 -14.18 -2.64 -3.30
C TRP A 189 -15.13 -1.50 -3.71
N ARG A 190 -16.44 -1.80 -3.74
CA ARG A 190 -17.48 -0.85 -4.19
C ARG A 190 -17.94 0.11 -3.11
N LEU A 191 -17.65 -0.21 -1.85
CA LEU A 191 -18.11 0.50 -0.68
C LEU A 191 -16.96 1.32 -0.10
N LYS A 192 -17.25 2.54 0.35
CA LYS A 192 -16.26 3.46 0.91
C LYS A 192 -16.69 3.94 2.28
N GLY A 193 -15.75 4.44 3.05
CA GLY A 193 -15.99 5.01 4.36
C GLY A 193 -15.85 4.02 5.52
N GLU A 194 -15.88 4.58 6.73
CA GLU A 194 -15.53 3.90 7.98
C GLU A 194 -16.36 2.63 8.25
N GLU A 195 -17.66 2.66 7.96
CA GLU A 195 -18.54 1.51 8.15
C GLU A 195 -18.12 0.31 7.29
N THR A 196 -17.55 0.55 6.11
CA THR A 196 -17.02 -0.53 5.25
C THR A 196 -15.80 -1.17 5.90
N ASN A 197 -14.89 -0.36 6.47
CA ASN A 197 -13.72 -0.87 7.17
C ASN A 197 -14.13 -1.70 8.42
N LYS A 198 -15.14 -1.24 9.18
CA LYS A 198 -15.70 -2.02 10.31
C LYS A 198 -16.29 -3.36 9.88
N ASN A 199 -17.07 -3.36 8.80
CA ASN A 199 -17.64 -4.58 8.25
C ASN A 199 -16.55 -5.54 7.75
N PHE A 200 -15.51 -5.02 7.10
CA PHE A 200 -14.34 -5.79 6.69
C PHE A 200 -13.65 -6.46 7.89
N VAL A 201 -13.35 -5.71 8.96
CA VAL A 201 -12.71 -6.25 10.18
C VAL A 201 -13.61 -7.27 10.88
N SER A 202 -14.90 -6.98 11.01
CA SER A 202 -15.90 -7.92 11.55
C SER A 202 -15.94 -9.23 10.77
N ASN A 203 -15.91 -9.18 9.43
CA ASN A 203 -15.87 -10.36 8.58
C ASN A 203 -14.59 -11.20 8.79
N LEU A 204 -13.44 -10.55 8.99
CA LEU A 204 -12.19 -11.23 9.32
C LEU A 204 -12.27 -11.91 10.69
N HIS A 205 -12.77 -11.21 11.72
CA HIS A 205 -12.96 -11.79 13.05
C HIS A 205 -13.94 -12.97 13.05
N ASN A 206 -15.03 -12.91 12.29
CA ASN A 206 -15.97 -14.02 12.14
C ASN A 206 -15.35 -15.20 11.36
N SER A 207 -14.44 -14.91 10.43
CA SER A 207 -13.81 -15.91 9.58
C SER A 207 -12.66 -16.64 10.28
N PHE A 208 -11.82 -15.92 11.01
CA PHE A 208 -10.54 -16.39 11.53
C PHE A 208 -10.34 -16.17 13.03
N GLY A 209 -11.19 -15.39 13.68
CA GLY A 209 -11.10 -15.06 15.10
C GLY A 209 -11.47 -16.22 16.02
N ARG A 210 -10.82 -16.23 17.20
CA ARG A 210 -11.15 -17.12 18.31
C ARG A 210 -12.14 -16.43 19.25
N THR A 211 -13.35 -16.94 19.39
CA THR A 211 -14.25 -16.47 20.45
C THR A 211 -13.85 -17.02 21.82
N SER A 212 -14.09 -16.24 22.88
CA SER A 212 -13.80 -16.57 24.28
C SER A 212 -14.46 -17.86 24.79
N SER A 213 -15.39 -18.44 24.04
CA SER A 213 -16.11 -19.68 24.37
C SER A 213 -15.50 -20.94 23.75
N GLY A 214 -14.41 -20.84 22.98
CA GLY A 214 -13.68 -22.00 22.45
C GLY A 214 -14.39 -22.78 21.33
N HIS A 215 -15.54 -22.31 20.84
CA HIS A 215 -16.39 -23.02 19.86
C HIS A 215 -16.45 -22.28 18.51
N SER A 216 -15.31 -21.93 17.92
CA SER A 216 -15.26 -21.31 16.58
C SER A 216 -14.66 -22.27 15.55
N SER A 217 -15.29 -22.38 14.38
CA SER A 217 -14.90 -23.28 13.28
C SER A 217 -13.72 -22.75 12.42
N GLY A 218 -13.27 -21.51 12.62
CA GLY A 218 -12.17 -20.90 11.86
C GLY A 218 -11.00 -20.59 12.76
N ASN A 219 -10.11 -21.56 12.97
CA ASN A 219 -8.99 -21.41 13.89
C ASN A 219 -7.69 -21.22 13.07
N ASN A 220 -7.36 -19.99 12.67
CA ASN A 220 -6.06 -19.71 12.05
C ASN A 220 -5.08 -19.30 13.16
N LYS A 221 -3.94 -19.99 13.28
CA LYS A 221 -2.92 -19.71 14.32
C LYS A 221 -2.22 -18.36 14.13
N PHE A 222 -2.32 -17.77 12.94
CA PHE A 222 -1.70 -16.50 12.58
C PHE A 222 -2.65 -15.30 12.69
N PHE A 223 -3.96 -15.51 12.85
CA PHE A 223 -4.91 -14.43 13.08
C PHE A 223 -5.22 -14.32 14.57
N VAL A 224 -4.98 -13.15 15.16
CA VAL A 224 -5.23 -12.90 16.58
C VAL A 224 -6.37 -11.89 16.71
N HIS A 225 -7.31 -12.19 17.61
CA HIS A 225 -8.41 -11.29 17.92
C HIS A 225 -7.93 -10.28 18.99
N PRO A 226 -8.00 -8.96 18.73
CA PRO A 226 -7.63 -7.96 19.71
C PRO A 226 -8.49 -8.08 20.98
N LYS A 227 -7.90 -7.87 22.15
CA LYS A 227 -8.63 -7.92 23.43
C LYS A 227 -9.45 -6.64 23.69
N MET A 228 -9.12 -5.52 23.03
CA MET A 228 -9.71 -4.19 23.14
C MET A 228 -9.78 -3.57 21.73
N ASP A 229 -10.75 -2.68 21.47
CA ASP A 229 -10.90 -1.92 20.20
C ASP A 229 -10.95 -2.75 18.90
N ALA A 230 -11.67 -3.87 18.92
CA ALA A 230 -11.76 -4.83 17.82
C ALA A 230 -12.55 -4.35 16.57
N ASP A 231 -13.22 -3.20 16.63
CA ASP A 231 -14.08 -2.74 15.52
C ASP A 231 -13.28 -2.33 14.28
N LEU A 232 -12.06 -1.83 14.47
CA LEU A 232 -11.16 -1.39 13.38
C LEU A 232 -9.78 -2.03 13.44
N HIS A 233 -9.48 -2.82 14.46
CA HIS A 233 -8.17 -3.45 14.62
C HIS A 233 -8.24 -4.95 14.36
N PHE A 234 -7.16 -5.47 13.78
CA PHE A 234 -6.91 -6.90 13.66
C PHE A 234 -5.41 -7.19 13.76
N ASP A 235 -5.07 -8.38 14.23
CA ASP A 235 -3.69 -8.73 14.54
C ASP A 235 -3.25 -9.91 13.66
N ILE A 236 -2.06 -9.81 13.10
CA ILE A 236 -1.39 -10.92 12.39
C ILE A 236 -0.13 -11.29 13.14
N LYS A 237 0.03 -12.59 13.40
CA LYS A 237 1.30 -13.15 13.88
C LYS A 237 2.21 -13.40 12.67
N HIS A 238 3.17 -12.53 12.45
CA HIS A 238 4.20 -12.70 11.44
C HIS A 238 5.37 -13.54 11.98
N TYR A 239 6.31 -13.92 11.12
CA TYR A 239 7.52 -14.66 11.52
C TYR A 239 8.37 -13.92 12.59
N VAL A 240 8.29 -12.58 12.66
CA VAL A 240 8.97 -11.76 13.69
C VAL A 240 8.11 -11.46 14.92
N GLY A 241 6.84 -11.89 14.93
CA GLY A 241 5.90 -11.69 16.02
C GLY A 241 4.60 -11.01 15.59
N GLU A 242 3.78 -10.67 16.58
CA GLU A 242 2.43 -10.10 16.38
C GLU A 242 2.49 -8.62 16.00
N VAL A 243 1.73 -8.23 14.99
CA VAL A 243 1.55 -6.84 14.54
C VAL A 243 0.06 -6.53 14.51
N ILE A 244 -0.31 -5.41 15.14
CA ILE A 244 -1.66 -4.87 15.18
C ILE A 244 -1.81 -3.88 14.03
N TYR A 245 -2.83 -4.07 13.21
CA TYR A 245 -3.16 -3.18 12.09
C TYR A 245 -4.44 -2.41 12.36
N ASP A 246 -4.41 -1.10 12.11
CA ASP A 246 -5.58 -0.23 12.10
C ASP A 246 -6.17 -0.20 10.68
N ALA A 247 -7.35 -0.81 10.51
CA ALA A 247 -8.06 -0.91 9.24
C ALA A 247 -8.67 0.42 8.76
N SER A 248 -8.51 1.52 9.50
CA SER A 248 -9.00 2.83 9.11
C SER A 248 -8.49 3.25 7.73
N GLY A 249 -9.43 3.40 6.78
CA GLY A 249 -9.12 3.79 5.41
C GLY A 249 -8.50 2.68 4.54
N PHE A 250 -8.49 1.42 4.98
CA PHE A 250 -7.96 0.30 4.19
C PHE A 250 -8.67 0.15 2.86
N THR A 251 -10.01 0.17 2.85
CA THR A 251 -10.78 0.05 1.61
C THR A 251 -10.54 1.23 0.68
N ASP A 252 -10.36 2.44 1.22
CA ASP A 252 -10.11 3.62 0.39
C ASP A 252 -8.72 3.58 -0.25
N LYS A 253 -7.71 3.11 0.49
CA LYS A 253 -6.34 2.91 -0.01
C LYS A 253 -6.24 1.77 -1.02
N ASN A 254 -6.93 0.65 -0.80
CA ASN A 254 -6.96 -0.48 -1.74
C ASN A 254 -7.61 -0.08 -3.08
N ASN A 255 -8.65 0.78 -3.03
CA ASN A 255 -9.41 1.21 -4.20
C ASN A 255 -8.97 2.58 -4.73
N GLU A 256 -7.76 3.03 -4.41
CA GLU A 256 -7.25 4.32 -4.89
C GLU A 256 -6.95 4.24 -6.39
N THR A 257 -7.97 4.52 -7.21
CA THR A 257 -7.86 4.64 -8.66
C THR A 257 -8.17 6.08 -9.10
N LEU A 258 -7.44 6.55 -10.11
CA LEU A 258 -7.73 7.84 -10.74
C LEU A 258 -9.01 7.72 -11.58
N ASN A 259 -9.90 8.72 -11.48
CA ASN A 259 -11.03 8.86 -12.40
C ASN A 259 -10.54 8.96 -13.85
N ASP A 260 -11.30 8.42 -14.80
CA ASP A 260 -10.96 8.40 -16.23
C ASP A 260 -10.65 9.81 -16.77
N ASP A 261 -11.44 10.82 -16.37
CA ASP A 261 -11.19 12.24 -16.72
C ASP A 261 -9.83 12.75 -16.22
N MET A 262 -9.35 12.26 -15.08
CA MET A 262 -8.04 12.61 -14.54
C MET A 262 -6.93 11.80 -15.21
N GLN A 263 -7.20 10.56 -15.60
CA GLN A 263 -6.26 9.76 -16.38
C GLN A 263 -6.03 10.39 -17.76
N GLU A 264 -7.08 10.80 -18.47
CA GLU A 264 -6.96 11.50 -19.75
C GLU A 264 -6.18 12.82 -19.68
N LEU A 265 -6.07 13.45 -18.51
CA LEU A 265 -5.28 14.68 -18.33
C LEU A 265 -3.78 14.43 -18.12
N ILE A 266 -3.40 13.23 -17.68
CA ILE A 266 -2.01 12.89 -17.33
C ILE A 266 -1.29 12.18 -18.49
N TRP A 267 -2.04 11.58 -19.41
CA TRP A 267 -1.55 10.80 -20.56
C TRP A 267 -1.64 11.59 -21.87
#